data_AF-A0A1G8J6Z8-F1
#
_entry.id   AF-A0A1G8J6Z8-F1
#
_cell.length_a   1.000
_cell.length_b   1.000
_cell.length_c   1.000
_cell.angle_alpha   90.00
_cell.angle_beta   90.00
_cell.angle_gamma   90.00
#
_symmetry.space_group_name_H-M   'P 1'
#
loop_
_entity.id
_entity.type
_entity.pdbx_description
1 polymer ?
#
loop_
_entity_poly.entity_id
_entity_poly.type
_entity_poly.pdbx_seq_one_letter_code
_entity_poly.pdbx_strand_id
1 'polypeptide(L)'
;MTSARKKISAAPSWLGLSEDRQSFLFIPERAEVVRRIFELAIGGMGSYAIANYLDARKIPPFTQSDSWDHTTIDYMLRNRATYGEYQPKSFAGGHTKGIPQGPPVNDYYPAVIDKQTFERAQTARRQNLASRGRKGSDLANIFAGLTTCGYCGNEVVLHRVANLQVLACEKVLDGNGCSRTAWTYRDFEVTVFAFLTHPALLERLQGARRNKLLTLVDKVADLLNKQEQHYATRVEIALLLKQIVTQLVLHSAGAIESPRLPSAQISKDVRGRFLEIRLWDGRLDKYRSVL
;
A
#
# COMPACT_ATOMS: atom_id res chain seq x y z
N MET A 1 16.51 -3.90 48.97
CA MET A 1 17.40 -3.29 47.96
C MET A 1 16.60 -3.06 46.69
N THR A 2 16.04 -1.87 46.53
CA THR A 2 15.28 -1.46 45.34
C THR A 2 16.26 -1.34 44.18
N SER A 3 16.23 -2.32 43.27
CA SER A 3 17.01 -2.31 42.03
C SER A 3 16.68 -1.01 41.27
N ALA A 4 17.60 -0.04 41.30
CA ALA A 4 17.45 1.21 40.57
C ALA A 4 17.27 0.89 39.08
N ARG A 5 16.05 1.11 38.58
CA ARG A 5 15.68 0.82 37.19
C ARG A 5 16.57 1.66 36.28
N LYS A 6 17.36 0.99 35.44
CA LYS A 6 18.36 1.63 34.56
C LYS A 6 17.63 2.62 33.64
N LYS A 7 18.05 3.89 33.67
CA LYS A 7 17.45 4.97 32.85
C LYS A 7 17.53 4.63 31.37
N ILE A 8 16.46 4.95 30.64
CA ILE A 8 16.38 4.75 29.20
C ILE A 8 17.29 5.76 28.50
N SER A 9 18.25 5.29 27.69
CA SER A 9 19.26 6.13 27.04
C SER A 9 18.80 6.70 25.70
N ALA A 10 17.92 6.01 24.97
CA ALA A 10 17.41 6.44 23.68
C ALA A 10 16.00 5.91 23.42
N ALA A 11 15.23 6.66 22.65
CA ALA A 11 13.94 6.25 22.11
C ALA A 11 13.98 6.32 20.57
N PRO A 12 13.19 5.49 19.87
CA PRO A 12 12.90 5.70 18.46
C PRO A 12 12.41 7.13 18.19
N SER A 13 12.69 7.67 17.01
CA SER A 13 12.45 9.10 16.69
C SER A 13 10.98 9.54 16.71
N TRP A 14 10.04 8.59 16.67
CA TRP A 14 8.60 8.84 16.79
C TRP A 14 8.07 8.78 18.23
N LEU A 15 8.93 8.51 19.21
CA LEU A 15 8.60 8.49 20.63
C LEU A 15 9.39 9.57 21.38
N GLY A 16 8.80 10.08 22.46
CA GLY A 16 9.49 10.88 23.46
C GLY A 16 10.01 10.03 24.62
N LEU A 17 10.79 10.65 25.50
CA LEU A 17 11.17 10.10 26.79
C LEU A 17 10.55 10.98 27.89
N SER A 18 10.08 10.36 28.96
CA SER A 18 9.67 11.08 30.17
C SER A 18 10.87 11.81 30.78
N GLU A 19 10.61 12.87 31.56
CA GLU A 19 11.67 13.66 32.21
C GLU A 19 12.56 12.80 33.12
N ASP A 20 11.96 11.83 33.81
CA ASP A 20 12.66 10.87 34.69
C ASP A 20 13.39 9.76 33.90
N ARG A 21 13.17 9.68 32.58
CA ARG A 21 13.70 8.68 31.63
C ARG A 21 13.38 7.25 32.03
N GLN A 22 12.23 7.04 32.68
CA GLN A 22 11.73 5.73 33.09
C GLN A 22 10.65 5.18 32.16
N SER A 23 10.06 6.01 31.29
CA SER A 23 9.02 5.59 30.36
C SER A 23 9.13 6.27 28.99
N PHE A 24 8.43 5.68 28.00
CA PHE A 24 8.29 6.24 26.66
C PHE A 24 7.03 7.09 26.59
N LEU A 25 7.15 8.28 26.01
CA LEU A 25 6.00 9.14 25.70
C LEU A 25 5.56 8.89 24.26
N PHE A 26 4.28 8.60 24.08
CA PHE A 26 3.70 8.46 22.75
C PHE A 26 3.45 9.84 22.16
N ILE A 27 3.94 10.09 20.93
CA ILE A 27 3.74 11.36 20.20
C ILE A 27 2.78 11.07 19.03
N PRO A 28 1.48 11.38 19.16
CA PRO A 28 0.47 10.98 18.19
C PRO A 28 0.76 11.44 16.76
N GLU A 29 1.26 12.65 16.59
CA GLU A 29 1.52 13.27 15.29
C GLU A 29 2.65 12.53 14.55
N ARG A 30 3.72 12.18 15.28
CA ARG A 30 4.84 11.41 14.70
C ARG A 30 4.45 9.96 14.44
N ALA A 31 3.65 9.37 15.32
CA ALA A 31 3.12 8.03 15.12
C ALA A 31 2.28 7.96 13.83
N GLU A 32 1.46 8.97 13.54
CA GLU A 32 0.66 9.02 12.32
C GLU A 32 1.52 9.09 11.05
N VAL A 33 2.60 9.87 11.08
CA VAL A 33 3.57 9.91 9.97
C VAL A 33 4.23 8.54 9.77
N VAL A 34 4.60 7.83 10.84
CA VAL A 34 5.13 6.47 10.73
C VAL A 34 4.10 5.52 10.13
N ARG A 35 2.83 5.54 10.57
CA ARG A 35 1.76 4.73 9.95
C ARG A 35 1.64 5.01 8.46
N ARG A 36 1.64 6.29 8.08
CA ARG A 36 1.57 6.72 6.69
C ARG A 36 2.76 6.21 5.85
N ILE A 37 3.96 6.20 6.41
CA ILE A 37 5.15 5.62 5.76
C ILE A 37 4.95 4.12 5.47
N PHE A 38 4.40 3.36 6.43
CA PHE A 38 4.10 1.94 6.22
C PHE A 38 3.00 1.73 5.17
N GLU A 39 1.95 2.55 5.19
CA GLU A 39 0.91 2.52 4.15
C GLU A 39 1.51 2.73 2.77
N LEU A 40 2.26 3.82 2.56
CA LEU A 40 2.89 4.16 1.28
C LEU A 40 3.83 3.04 0.79
N ALA A 41 4.62 2.45 1.69
CA ALA A 41 5.48 1.32 1.38
C ALA A 41 4.68 0.08 0.93
N ILE A 42 3.60 -0.25 1.63
CA ILE A 42 2.66 -1.33 1.24
C ILE A 42 1.98 -0.99 -0.09
N GLY A 43 1.77 0.30 -0.38
CA GLY A 43 1.34 0.83 -1.67
C GLY A 43 2.30 0.53 -2.82
N GLY A 44 3.56 0.19 -2.52
CA GLY A 44 4.61 -0.09 -3.52
C GLY A 44 5.61 1.06 -3.69
N MET A 45 5.48 2.13 -2.91
CA MET A 45 6.40 3.26 -2.95
C MET A 45 7.75 2.88 -2.34
N GLY A 46 8.85 3.21 -3.04
CA GLY A 46 10.20 3.02 -2.52
C GLY A 46 10.56 4.09 -1.49
N SER A 47 11.54 3.84 -0.63
CA SER A 47 11.93 4.78 0.44
C SER A 47 12.27 6.19 -0.07
N TYR A 48 12.93 6.30 -1.23
CA TYR A 48 13.23 7.60 -1.86
C TYR A 48 11.96 8.33 -2.30
N ALA A 49 11.02 7.61 -2.91
CA ALA A 49 9.75 8.17 -3.33
C ALA A 49 8.87 8.58 -2.15
N ILE A 50 8.93 7.83 -1.03
CA ILE A 50 8.26 8.20 0.22
C ILE A 50 8.84 9.49 0.79
N ALA A 51 10.16 9.63 0.83
CA ALA A 51 10.80 10.86 1.28
C ALA A 51 10.33 12.08 0.48
N ASN A 52 10.39 12.01 -0.86
CA ASN A 52 9.90 13.07 -1.74
C ASN A 52 8.41 13.35 -1.56
N TYR A 53 7.59 12.33 -1.31
CA TYR A 53 6.16 12.48 -1.05
C TYR A 53 5.88 13.30 0.22
N LEU A 54 6.64 13.05 1.29
CA LEU A 54 6.52 13.76 2.56
C LEU A 54 7.00 15.21 2.42
N ASP A 55 8.15 15.41 1.75
CA ASP A 55 8.71 16.74 1.49
C ASP A 55 7.79 17.63 0.63
N ALA A 56 7.20 17.06 -0.42
CA ALA A 56 6.25 17.76 -1.28
C ALA A 56 4.99 18.22 -0.52
N ARG A 57 4.63 17.51 0.55
CA ARG A 57 3.49 17.84 1.44
C ARG A 57 3.89 18.66 2.67
N LYS A 58 5.16 19.09 2.74
CA LYS A 58 5.70 19.89 3.86
C LYS A 58 5.48 19.21 5.22
N ILE A 59 5.53 17.88 5.25
CA ILE A 59 5.48 17.12 6.50
C ILE A 59 6.88 17.18 7.14
N PRO A 60 7.03 17.75 8.34
CA PRO A 60 8.35 17.95 8.94
C PRO A 60 9.02 16.61 9.29
N PRO A 61 10.33 16.46 9.02
CA PRO A 61 11.12 15.33 9.52
C PRO A 61 11.15 15.29 11.05
N PHE A 62 11.49 14.11 11.60
CA PHE A 62 11.66 13.97 13.06
C PHE A 62 13.05 14.42 13.56
N THR A 63 13.95 14.76 12.63
CA THR A 63 15.29 15.28 12.90
C THR A 63 15.28 16.81 12.77
N GLN A 64 16.43 17.45 13.02
CA GLN A 64 16.62 18.88 12.80
C GLN A 64 16.83 19.24 11.32
N SER A 65 16.64 18.30 10.39
CA SER A 65 16.80 18.54 8.96
C SER A 65 15.54 19.12 8.34
N ASP A 66 15.71 19.91 7.29
CA ASP A 66 14.62 20.52 6.53
C ASP A 66 13.92 19.54 5.57
N SER A 67 14.49 18.36 5.33
CA SER A 67 13.95 17.36 4.38
C SER A 67 14.06 15.93 4.88
N TRP A 68 13.21 15.06 4.32
CA TRP A 68 13.22 13.63 4.59
C TRP A 68 14.36 12.93 3.86
N ASP A 69 15.20 12.20 4.60
CA ASP A 69 16.17 11.28 3.99
C ASP A 69 15.54 9.90 3.79
N HIS A 70 15.66 9.36 2.59
CA HIS A 70 15.28 7.99 2.24
C HIS A 70 15.91 6.93 3.15
N THR A 71 17.11 7.17 3.72
CA THR A 71 17.72 6.23 4.67
C THR A 71 16.95 6.18 6.00
N THR A 72 16.39 7.32 6.42
CA THR A 72 15.53 7.41 7.62
C THR A 72 14.24 6.64 7.40
N ILE A 73 13.65 6.76 6.21
CA ILE A 73 12.47 5.97 5.81
C ILE A 73 12.80 4.46 5.79
N ASP A 74 13.92 4.07 5.19
CA ASP A 74 14.36 2.67 5.14
C ASP A 74 14.58 2.09 6.54
N TYR A 75 15.19 2.88 7.43
CA TYR A 75 15.37 2.52 8.84
C TYR A 75 14.03 2.30 9.53
N MET A 76 13.08 3.23 9.42
CA MET A 76 11.75 3.10 10.05
C MET A 76 11.02 1.83 9.57
N LEU A 77 11.03 1.58 8.27
CA LEU A 77 10.38 0.40 7.68
C LEU A 77 11.01 -0.93 8.11
N ARG A 78 12.26 -0.93 8.61
CA ARG A 78 12.98 -2.12 9.11
C ARG A 78 12.99 -2.22 10.62
N ASN A 79 12.63 -1.15 11.32
CA ASN A 79 12.76 -1.08 12.76
C ASN A 79 11.59 -1.78 13.45
N ARG A 80 11.88 -2.86 14.19
CA ARG A 80 10.89 -3.66 14.92
C ARG A 80 10.24 -2.94 16.10
N ALA A 81 10.84 -1.83 16.55
CA ALA A 81 10.24 -0.96 17.55
C ALA A 81 8.91 -0.36 17.08
N THR A 82 8.63 -0.33 15.77
CA THR A 82 7.36 0.19 15.24
C THR A 82 6.15 -0.65 15.65
N TYR A 83 6.34 -1.95 15.90
CA TYR A 83 5.32 -2.85 16.46
C TYR A 83 5.61 -3.24 17.92
N GLY A 84 6.52 -2.53 18.60
CA GLY A 84 6.75 -2.68 20.04
C GLY A 84 7.89 -3.60 20.45
N GLU A 85 8.54 -4.30 19.51
CA GLU A 85 9.61 -5.26 19.84
C GLU A 85 10.98 -4.57 19.97
N TYR A 86 11.71 -4.92 21.03
CA TYR A 86 13.10 -4.53 21.25
C TYR A 86 14.02 -5.74 21.11
N GLN A 87 15.06 -5.62 20.28
CA GLN A 87 16.16 -6.57 20.22
C GLN A 87 17.35 -6.00 20.99
N PRO A 88 17.72 -6.55 22.15
CA PRO A 88 18.95 -6.13 22.83
C PRO A 88 20.15 -6.43 21.93
N LYS A 89 21.13 -5.52 21.96
CA LYS A 89 22.35 -5.62 21.16
C LYS A 89 23.58 -5.34 22.00
N SER A 90 24.65 -6.11 21.76
CA SER A 90 25.99 -5.85 22.26
C SER A 90 26.81 -5.10 21.22
N PHE A 91 27.53 -4.07 21.64
CA PHE A 91 28.47 -3.30 20.81
C PHE A 91 29.93 -3.63 21.15
N ALA A 92 30.17 -4.73 21.88
CA ALA A 92 31.53 -5.19 22.20
C ALA A 92 32.34 -5.45 20.93
N GLY A 93 33.67 -5.24 20.98
CA GLY A 93 34.57 -5.52 19.86
C GLY A 93 34.51 -4.52 18.69
N GLY A 94 33.91 -3.34 18.86
CA GLY A 94 33.89 -2.28 17.83
C GLY A 94 32.79 -2.45 16.78
N HIS A 95 31.81 -3.33 17.00
CA HIS A 95 30.69 -3.52 16.08
C HIS A 95 29.70 -2.34 16.12
N THR A 96 29.81 -1.41 15.17
CA THR A 96 28.97 -0.20 15.08
C THR A 96 27.47 -0.46 14.93
N LYS A 97 27.05 -1.60 14.36
CA LYS A 97 25.63 -1.96 14.18
C LYS A 97 25.02 -2.78 15.33
N GLY A 98 25.86 -3.21 16.27
CA GLY A 98 25.51 -4.08 17.39
C GLY A 98 25.13 -5.51 16.98
N ILE A 99 25.59 -6.49 17.74
CA ILE A 99 25.24 -7.91 17.58
C ILE A 99 24.02 -8.21 18.46
N PRO A 100 22.93 -8.81 17.94
CA PRO A 100 21.80 -9.25 18.75
C PRO A 100 22.25 -10.11 19.94
N GLN A 101 21.80 -9.76 21.13
CA GLN A 101 22.12 -10.46 22.38
C GLN A 101 20.83 -10.84 23.09
N GLY A 102 20.63 -12.14 23.32
CA GLY A 102 19.42 -12.65 23.96
C GLY A 102 18.16 -12.59 23.09
N PRO A 103 17.03 -13.08 23.63
CA PRO A 103 15.76 -13.10 22.91
C PRO A 103 15.20 -11.68 22.71
N PRO A 104 14.42 -11.46 21.63
CA PRO A 104 13.63 -10.23 21.49
C PRO A 104 12.66 -10.05 22.65
N VAL A 105 12.47 -8.80 23.07
CA VAL A 105 11.52 -8.40 24.10
C VAL A 105 10.31 -7.77 23.43
N ASN A 106 9.16 -8.45 23.49
CA ASN A 106 7.90 -7.93 22.97
C ASN A 106 7.34 -6.86 23.90
N ASP A 107 6.46 -6.00 23.35
CA ASP A 107 5.74 -4.95 24.09
C ASP A 107 6.65 -4.00 24.91
N TYR A 108 7.90 -3.82 24.46
CA TYR A 108 8.87 -2.93 25.09
C TYR A 108 8.63 -1.46 24.73
N TYR A 109 8.29 -1.20 23.46
CA TYR A 109 7.94 0.14 22.98
C TYR A 109 6.42 0.27 22.78
N PRO A 110 5.84 1.46 22.97
CA PRO A 110 4.51 1.75 22.47
C PRO A 110 4.43 1.51 20.96
N ALA A 111 3.65 0.50 20.55
CA ALA A 111 3.50 0.12 19.16
C ALA A 111 2.73 1.21 18.38
N VAL A 112 3.24 1.54 17.18
CA VAL A 112 2.61 2.47 16.25
C VAL A 112 1.76 1.73 15.21
N ILE A 113 2.19 0.54 14.83
CA ILE A 113 1.53 -0.39 13.91
C ILE A 113 1.50 -1.80 14.51
N ASP A 114 0.65 -2.66 13.97
CA ASP A 114 0.67 -4.09 14.29
C ASP A 114 1.75 -4.85 13.50
N LYS A 115 2.05 -6.08 13.95
CA LYS A 115 3.06 -6.95 13.34
C LYS A 115 2.70 -7.38 11.91
N GLN A 116 1.41 -7.57 11.60
CA GLN A 116 0.95 -7.96 10.27
C GLN A 116 1.21 -6.85 9.24
N THR A 117 0.98 -5.59 9.62
CA THR A 117 1.29 -4.40 8.84
C THR A 117 2.79 -4.30 8.57
N PHE A 118 3.63 -4.58 9.58
CA PHE A 118 5.08 -4.65 9.40
C PHE A 118 5.49 -5.73 8.38
N GLU A 119 4.96 -6.94 8.49
CA GLU A 119 5.25 -8.06 7.58
C GLU A 119 4.81 -7.79 6.14
N ARG A 120 3.64 -7.16 5.95
CA ARG A 120 3.16 -6.70 4.65
C ARG A 120 4.12 -5.68 4.03
N ALA A 121 4.59 -4.72 4.83
CA ALA A 121 5.59 -3.75 4.37
C ALA A 121 6.92 -4.43 4.00
N GLN A 122 7.39 -5.43 4.76
CA GLN A 122 8.60 -6.17 4.38
C GLN A 122 8.43 -6.93 3.07
N THR A 123 7.25 -7.48 2.82
CA THR A 123 6.94 -8.16 1.54
C THR A 123 6.97 -7.18 0.38
N ALA A 124 6.28 -6.04 0.49
CA ALA A 124 6.30 -4.99 -0.53
C ALA A 124 7.71 -4.45 -0.79
N ARG A 125 8.53 -4.32 0.25
CA ARG A 125 9.95 -3.95 0.12
C ARG A 125 10.76 -4.98 -0.64
N ARG A 126 10.64 -6.27 -0.31
CA ARG A 126 11.35 -7.34 -1.03
C ARG A 126 10.95 -7.38 -2.50
N GLN A 127 9.66 -7.22 -2.81
CA GLN A 127 9.17 -7.10 -4.18
C GLN A 127 9.81 -5.91 -4.90
N ASN A 128 9.87 -4.73 -4.24
CA ASN A 128 10.55 -3.56 -4.77
C ASN A 128 12.05 -3.76 -5.02
N LEU A 129 12.74 -4.55 -4.18
CA LEU A 129 14.15 -4.89 -4.39
C LEU A 129 14.35 -5.92 -5.52
N ALA A 130 13.40 -6.85 -5.68
CA ALA A 130 13.42 -7.87 -6.73
C ALA A 130 13.15 -7.27 -8.13
N SER A 131 12.24 -6.30 -8.21
CA SER A 131 11.98 -5.51 -9.42
C SER A 131 13.06 -4.43 -9.60
N ARG A 132 14.29 -4.85 -9.94
CA ARG A 132 15.41 -3.94 -10.21
C ARG A 132 15.18 -3.15 -11.50
N GLY A 133 15.19 -1.82 -11.39
CA GLY A 133 15.12 -0.91 -12.52
C GLY A 133 14.87 0.54 -12.08
N ARG A 134 15.20 1.50 -12.94
CA ARG A 134 14.81 2.91 -12.74
C ARG A 134 13.28 2.94 -12.88
N LYS A 135 12.57 2.98 -11.75
CA LYS A 135 11.14 3.30 -11.77
C LYS A 135 11.05 4.67 -12.44
N GLY A 136 10.32 4.75 -13.54
CA GLY A 136 10.15 6.01 -14.27
C GLY A 136 9.59 7.10 -13.35
N SER A 137 9.49 8.32 -13.86
CA SER A 137 8.81 9.43 -13.16
C SER A 137 7.33 9.15 -12.85
N ASP A 138 6.80 7.99 -13.25
CA ASP A 138 5.41 7.58 -13.10
C ASP A 138 5.30 6.19 -12.43
N LEU A 139 4.30 6.04 -11.54
CA LEU A 139 3.89 4.74 -11.01
C LEU A 139 3.16 3.98 -12.13
N ALA A 140 3.93 3.19 -12.88
CA ALA A 140 3.47 2.54 -14.10
C ALA A 140 2.28 1.58 -13.91
N ASN A 141 2.12 0.98 -12.73
CA ASN A 141 0.98 0.10 -12.42
C ASN A 141 0.40 0.41 -11.03
N ILE A 142 -0.73 1.12 -10.97
CA ILE A 142 -1.46 1.42 -9.72
C ILE A 142 -2.28 0.22 -9.21
N PHE A 143 -2.45 -0.81 -10.04
CA PHE A 143 -3.23 -2.02 -9.74
C PHE A 143 -2.34 -3.21 -9.35
N ALA A 144 -1.03 -3.01 -9.21
CA ALA A 144 -0.08 -4.06 -8.85
C ALA A 144 -0.48 -4.76 -7.54
N GLY A 145 -0.50 -6.10 -7.56
CA GLY A 145 -0.95 -6.93 -6.45
C GLY A 145 -2.47 -7.01 -6.24
N LEU A 146 -3.31 -6.38 -7.07
CA LEU A 146 -4.77 -6.49 -7.00
C LEU A 146 -5.37 -7.36 -8.12
N THR A 147 -4.65 -7.49 -9.23
CA THR A 147 -5.14 -8.11 -10.47
C THR A 147 -4.75 -9.58 -10.58
N THR A 148 -5.75 -10.43 -10.80
CA THR A 148 -5.60 -11.89 -10.90
C THR A 148 -6.24 -12.43 -12.17
N CYS A 149 -5.74 -13.57 -12.65
CA CYS A 149 -6.27 -14.25 -13.82
C CYS A 149 -7.49 -15.10 -13.45
N GLY A 150 -8.63 -14.88 -14.13
CA GLY A 150 -9.87 -15.65 -13.88
C GLY A 150 -9.83 -17.14 -14.25
N TYR A 151 -8.71 -17.63 -14.81
CA TYR A 151 -8.56 -19.04 -15.20
C TYR A 151 -7.55 -19.79 -14.34
N CYS A 152 -6.36 -19.21 -14.14
CA CYS A 152 -5.30 -19.88 -13.40
C CYS A 152 -5.06 -19.30 -11.99
N GLY A 153 -5.72 -18.20 -11.63
CA GLY A 153 -5.56 -17.54 -10.33
C GLY A 153 -4.23 -16.79 -10.12
N ASN A 154 -3.25 -16.93 -11.01
CA ASN A 154 -1.96 -16.22 -10.90
C ASN A 154 -2.11 -14.70 -11.11
N GLU A 155 -1.09 -13.97 -10.69
CA GLU A 155 -1.03 -12.53 -10.84
C GLU A 155 -1.08 -12.12 -12.32
N VAL A 156 -1.79 -11.02 -12.57
CA VAL A 156 -1.74 -10.31 -13.84
C VAL A 156 -0.82 -9.11 -13.65
N VAL A 157 0.27 -9.09 -14.39
CA VAL A 157 1.36 -8.13 -14.26
C VAL A 157 1.40 -7.16 -15.44
N LEU A 158 2.02 -6.00 -15.23
CA LEU A 158 2.28 -5.05 -16.32
C LEU A 158 3.41 -5.59 -17.20
N HIS A 159 3.13 -5.74 -18.49
CA HIS A 159 4.08 -6.14 -19.50
C HIS A 159 4.11 -5.14 -20.65
N ARG A 160 5.24 -5.05 -21.37
CA ARG A 160 5.39 -4.14 -22.50
C ARG A 160 5.50 -4.95 -23.78
N VAL A 161 4.54 -4.77 -24.68
CA VAL A 161 4.51 -5.39 -26.01
C VAL A 161 4.76 -4.28 -27.03
N ALA A 162 5.96 -4.28 -27.62
CA ALA A 162 6.44 -3.17 -28.46
C ALA A 162 6.29 -1.81 -27.76
N ASN A 163 5.44 -0.92 -28.29
CA ASN A 163 5.18 0.41 -27.73
C ASN A 163 3.96 0.47 -26.80
N LEU A 164 3.28 -0.66 -26.56
CA LEU A 164 2.08 -0.74 -25.75
C LEU A 164 2.35 -1.35 -24.37
N GLN A 165 1.73 -0.77 -23.35
CA GLN A 165 1.66 -1.35 -22.01
C GLN A 165 0.38 -2.18 -21.89
N VAL A 166 0.51 -3.43 -21.47
CA VAL A 166 -0.60 -4.37 -21.31
C VAL A 166 -0.55 -5.04 -19.94
N LEU A 167 -1.72 -5.42 -19.44
CA LEU A 167 -1.84 -6.31 -18.29
C LEU A 167 -1.98 -7.74 -18.81
N ALA A 168 -1.03 -8.61 -18.45
CA ALA A 168 -0.96 -9.99 -18.90
C ALA A 168 -0.74 -10.97 -17.74
N CYS A 169 -1.29 -12.17 -17.85
CA CYS A 169 -1.08 -13.22 -16.84
C CYS A 169 0.39 -13.66 -16.79
N GLU A 170 0.98 -13.67 -15.59
CA GLU A 170 2.38 -14.06 -15.36
C GLU A 170 2.70 -15.45 -15.91
N LYS A 171 1.85 -16.45 -15.63
CA LYS A 171 2.00 -17.83 -16.12
C LYS A 171 2.07 -17.94 -17.65
N VAL A 172 1.41 -17.02 -18.38
CA VAL A 172 1.50 -16.95 -19.85
C VAL A 172 2.85 -16.41 -20.29
N LEU A 173 3.35 -15.39 -19.60
CA LEU A 173 4.65 -14.76 -19.90
C LEU A 173 5.79 -15.75 -19.64
N ASP A 174 5.65 -16.61 -18.62
CA ASP A 174 6.63 -17.64 -18.28
C ASP A 174 6.56 -18.89 -19.19
N GLY A 175 5.62 -18.94 -20.14
CA GLY A 175 5.45 -20.09 -21.04
C GLY A 175 4.79 -21.32 -20.40
N ASN A 176 4.27 -21.20 -19.18
CA ASN A 176 3.73 -22.31 -18.38
C ASN A 176 2.26 -22.67 -18.70
N GLY A 177 1.73 -22.21 -19.83
CA GLY A 177 0.39 -22.56 -20.32
C GLY A 177 -0.76 -21.92 -19.53
N CYS A 178 -1.37 -20.87 -20.08
CA CYS A 178 -2.61 -20.25 -19.62
C CYS A 178 -3.26 -19.46 -20.79
N SER A 179 -4.49 -18.99 -20.65
CA SER A 179 -5.14 -18.13 -21.64
C SER A 179 -4.45 -16.76 -21.72
N ARG A 180 -4.23 -16.28 -22.96
CA ARG A 180 -3.72 -14.93 -23.23
C ARG A 180 -4.80 -13.88 -22.95
N THR A 181 -4.97 -13.54 -21.67
CA THR A 181 -5.73 -12.35 -21.27
C THR A 181 -4.81 -11.14 -21.35
N ALA A 182 -5.05 -10.25 -22.32
CA ALA A 182 -4.36 -8.98 -22.41
C ALA A 182 -5.37 -7.82 -22.48
N TRP A 183 -5.24 -6.89 -21.54
CA TRP A 183 -5.89 -5.58 -21.59
C TRP A 183 -4.81 -4.54 -21.82
N THR A 184 -5.07 -3.53 -22.65
CA THR A 184 -4.18 -2.36 -22.64
C THR A 184 -4.27 -1.72 -21.26
N TYR A 185 -3.14 -1.28 -20.71
CA TYR A 185 -3.12 -0.71 -19.38
C TYR A 185 -4.01 0.54 -19.30
N ARG A 186 -3.97 1.38 -20.34
CA ARG A 186 -4.83 2.58 -20.48
C ARG A 186 -6.31 2.22 -20.45
N ASP A 187 -6.72 1.20 -21.20
CA ASP A 187 -8.13 0.84 -21.26
C ASP A 187 -8.63 0.28 -19.93
N PHE A 188 -7.82 -0.56 -19.30
CA PHE A 188 -8.12 -1.10 -17.98
C PHE A 188 -8.26 0.02 -16.94
N GLU A 189 -7.30 0.96 -16.90
CA GLU A 189 -7.30 2.07 -15.96
C GLU A 189 -8.54 2.95 -16.11
N VAL A 190 -8.85 3.38 -17.34
CA VAL A 190 -10.04 4.19 -17.63
C VAL A 190 -11.33 3.46 -17.25
N THR A 191 -11.43 2.16 -17.56
CA THR A 191 -12.63 1.37 -17.25
C THR A 191 -12.85 1.20 -15.74
N VAL A 192 -11.79 0.90 -14.99
CA VAL A 192 -11.90 0.77 -13.52
C VAL A 192 -12.24 2.11 -12.88
N PHE A 193 -11.62 3.21 -13.33
CA PHE A 193 -11.94 4.54 -12.82
C PHE A 193 -13.38 4.94 -13.15
N ALA A 194 -13.84 4.77 -14.39
CA ALA A 194 -15.20 5.11 -14.77
C ALA A 194 -16.26 4.41 -13.90
N PHE A 195 -16.01 3.14 -13.53
CA PHE A 195 -16.87 2.43 -12.60
C PHE A 195 -16.80 2.98 -11.17
N LEU A 196 -15.59 3.16 -10.63
CA LEU A 196 -15.39 3.63 -9.26
C LEU A 196 -15.86 5.07 -9.04
N THR A 197 -15.85 5.91 -10.08
CA THR A 197 -16.31 7.30 -10.01
C THR A 197 -17.76 7.50 -10.44
N HIS A 198 -18.49 6.43 -10.76
CA HIS A 198 -19.86 6.55 -11.23
C HIS A 198 -20.80 7.06 -10.10
N PRO A 199 -21.62 8.11 -10.32
CA PRO A 199 -22.48 8.68 -9.27
C PRO A 199 -23.41 7.64 -8.61
N ALA A 200 -23.97 6.73 -9.39
CA ALA A 200 -24.83 5.65 -8.87
C ALA A 200 -24.12 4.71 -7.87
N LEU A 201 -22.79 4.57 -7.94
CA LEU A 201 -22.05 3.80 -6.94
C LEU A 201 -21.95 4.58 -5.62
N LEU A 202 -21.65 5.88 -5.69
CA LEU A 202 -21.57 6.76 -4.53
C LEU A 202 -22.91 6.83 -3.78
N GLU A 203 -24.02 7.01 -4.50
CA GLU A 203 -25.38 7.09 -3.94
C GLU A 203 -25.76 5.85 -3.11
N ARG A 204 -25.20 4.68 -3.43
CA ARG A 204 -25.49 3.42 -2.74
C ARG A 204 -24.62 3.19 -1.49
N LEU A 205 -23.60 3.99 -1.27
CA LEU A 205 -22.68 3.86 -0.14
C LEU A 205 -22.97 4.88 0.97
N GLN A 206 -22.68 4.50 2.21
CA GLN A 206 -22.81 5.36 3.39
C GLN A 206 -21.55 5.34 4.26
N GLY A 207 -21.44 6.33 5.16
CA GLY A 207 -20.40 6.41 6.18
C GLY A 207 -18.97 6.38 5.62
N ALA A 208 -18.09 5.63 6.29
CA ALA A 208 -16.66 5.58 5.96
C ALA A 208 -16.37 5.08 4.54
N ARG A 209 -17.18 4.15 3.99
CA ARG A 209 -17.01 3.64 2.62
C ARG A 209 -17.27 4.74 1.58
N ARG A 210 -18.34 5.53 1.78
CA ARG A 210 -18.66 6.68 0.92
C ARG A 210 -17.54 7.73 0.96
N ASN A 211 -17.05 8.08 2.15
CA ASN A 211 -15.99 9.08 2.29
C ASN A 211 -14.70 8.66 1.58
N LYS A 212 -14.30 7.38 1.71
CA LYS A 212 -13.14 6.85 0.98
C LYS A 212 -13.30 6.90 -0.53
N LEU A 213 -14.50 6.58 -1.03
CA LEU A 213 -14.77 6.63 -2.46
C LEU A 213 -14.77 8.07 -2.99
N LEU A 214 -15.30 9.03 -2.23
CA LEU A 214 -15.22 10.46 -2.56
C LEU A 214 -13.75 10.93 -2.64
N THR A 215 -12.92 10.55 -1.66
CA THR A 215 -11.48 10.85 -1.73
C THR A 215 -10.83 10.25 -2.98
N LEU A 216 -11.20 9.03 -3.39
CA LEU A 216 -10.71 8.44 -4.64
C LEU A 216 -11.15 9.26 -5.86
N VAL A 217 -12.42 9.69 -5.92
CA VAL A 217 -12.95 10.51 -7.02
C VAL A 217 -12.18 11.81 -7.15
N ASP A 218 -11.93 12.51 -6.05
CA ASP A 218 -11.15 13.75 -6.04
C ASP A 218 -9.73 13.53 -6.58
N LYS A 219 -9.08 12.42 -6.19
CA LYS A 219 -7.74 12.08 -6.66
C LYS A 219 -7.69 11.68 -8.12
N VAL A 220 -8.70 10.98 -8.62
CA VAL A 220 -8.82 10.66 -10.05
C VAL A 220 -9.05 11.95 -10.85
N ALA A 221 -9.85 12.90 -10.35
CA ALA A 221 -10.03 14.20 -10.98
C ALA A 221 -8.72 15.02 -11.00
N ASP A 222 -7.97 15.04 -9.89
CA ASP A 222 -6.64 15.66 -9.83
C ASP A 222 -5.69 15.06 -10.88
N LEU A 223 -5.70 13.73 -11.04
CA LEU A 223 -4.85 13.02 -12.01
C LEU A 223 -5.14 13.40 -13.47
N LEU A 224 -6.41 13.69 -13.78
CA LEU A 224 -6.84 14.09 -15.12
C LEU A 224 -6.57 15.57 -15.40
N ASN A 225 -6.55 16.42 -14.37
CA ASN A 225 -6.50 17.88 -14.51
C ASN A 225 -5.12 18.52 -14.26
N LYS A 226 -4.21 17.89 -13.50
CA LYS A 226 -2.92 18.48 -13.11
C LYS A 226 -1.74 17.71 -13.71
N GLN A 227 -0.87 18.41 -14.45
CA GLN A 227 0.38 17.82 -14.99
C GLN A 227 1.48 17.67 -13.93
N GLU A 228 1.50 18.50 -12.88
CA GLU A 228 2.48 18.40 -11.80
C GLU A 228 2.09 17.31 -10.78
N GLN A 229 3.10 16.57 -10.28
CA GLN A 229 2.97 15.56 -9.22
C GLN A 229 2.20 14.26 -9.53
N HIS A 230 2.07 13.88 -10.82
CA HIS A 230 1.37 12.66 -11.28
C HIS A 230 1.71 11.40 -10.47
N TYR A 231 3.00 11.21 -10.16
CA TYR A 231 3.48 10.09 -9.34
C TYR A 231 2.83 10.02 -7.95
N ALA A 232 2.81 11.14 -7.21
CA ALA A 232 2.30 11.18 -5.85
C ALA A 232 0.78 10.91 -5.83
N THR A 233 0.05 11.50 -6.77
CA THR A 233 -1.39 11.28 -6.95
C THR A 233 -1.69 9.82 -7.29
N ARG A 234 -0.93 9.21 -8.20
CA ARG A 234 -1.09 7.78 -8.54
C ARG A 234 -0.81 6.85 -7.38
N VAL A 235 0.11 7.20 -6.49
CA VAL A 235 0.35 6.42 -5.27
C VAL A 235 -0.81 6.53 -4.31
N GLU A 236 -1.37 7.73 -4.11
CA GLU A 236 -2.56 7.91 -3.28
C GLU A 236 -3.75 7.12 -3.83
N ILE A 237 -3.95 7.15 -5.15
CA ILE A 237 -4.94 6.31 -5.82
C ILE A 237 -4.65 4.82 -5.58
N ALA A 238 -3.42 4.35 -5.76
CA ALA A 238 -3.06 2.95 -5.51
C ALA A 238 -3.34 2.52 -4.06
N LEU A 239 -3.08 3.39 -3.08
CA LEU A 239 -3.41 3.13 -1.68
C LEU A 239 -4.92 3.03 -1.46
N LEU A 240 -5.68 3.98 -2.00
CA LEU A 240 -7.14 3.99 -1.91
C LEU A 240 -7.72 2.74 -2.58
N LEU A 241 -7.22 2.35 -3.75
CA LEU A 241 -7.61 1.12 -4.44
C LEU A 241 -7.40 -0.10 -3.55
N LYS A 242 -6.25 -0.24 -2.89
CA LYS A 242 -5.99 -1.36 -1.94
C LYS A 242 -6.91 -1.37 -0.72
N GLN A 243 -7.57 -0.26 -0.38
CA GLN A 243 -8.54 -0.17 0.71
C GLN A 243 -10.00 -0.34 0.24
N ILE A 244 -10.26 -0.13 -1.05
CA ILE A 244 -11.61 -0.13 -1.65
C ILE A 244 -11.88 -1.46 -2.35
N VAL A 245 -10.91 -1.93 -3.11
CA VAL A 245 -11.01 -3.07 -4.01
C VAL A 245 -10.37 -4.29 -3.37
N THR A 246 -11.18 -5.33 -3.15
CA THR A 246 -10.70 -6.60 -2.58
C THR A 246 -10.21 -7.56 -3.64
N GLN A 247 -10.78 -7.49 -4.85
CA GLN A 247 -10.40 -8.38 -5.95
C GLN A 247 -10.63 -7.71 -7.31
N LEU A 248 -9.65 -7.83 -8.19
CA LEU A 248 -9.80 -7.57 -9.64
C LEU A 248 -9.45 -8.86 -10.39
N VAL A 249 -10.43 -9.44 -11.08
CA VAL A 249 -10.25 -10.68 -11.84
C VAL A 249 -10.43 -10.39 -13.32
N LEU A 250 -9.46 -10.74 -14.15
CA LEU A 250 -9.53 -10.52 -15.59
C LEU A 250 -9.90 -11.82 -16.31
N HIS A 251 -10.95 -11.75 -17.13
CA HIS A 251 -11.44 -12.84 -17.97
C HIS A 251 -11.19 -12.54 -19.45
N SER A 252 -10.71 -13.53 -20.19
CA SER A 252 -10.44 -13.46 -21.64
C SER A 252 -11.63 -13.90 -22.50
N ALA A 253 -12.58 -14.62 -21.92
CA ALA A 253 -13.76 -15.22 -22.53
C ALA A 253 -14.77 -15.64 -21.43
N GLY A 254 -16.07 -15.45 -21.66
CA GLY A 254 -17.13 -15.92 -20.77
C GLY A 254 -18.46 -15.20 -21.00
N ALA A 255 -19.53 -15.70 -20.41
CA ALA A 255 -20.82 -15.01 -20.39
C ALA A 255 -20.79 -13.91 -19.31
N ILE A 256 -21.24 -12.72 -19.67
CA ILE A 256 -21.43 -11.63 -18.70
C ILE A 256 -22.76 -11.92 -17.99
N GLU A 257 -22.69 -12.17 -16.69
CA GLU A 257 -23.87 -12.32 -15.84
C GLU A 257 -24.37 -10.94 -15.38
N SER A 258 -25.63 -10.86 -14.97
CA SER A 258 -26.17 -9.61 -14.42
C SER A 258 -25.35 -9.20 -13.18
N PRO A 259 -24.83 -7.97 -13.12
CA PRO A 259 -23.96 -7.53 -12.02
C PRO A 259 -24.71 -7.60 -10.68
N ARG A 260 -24.16 -8.33 -9.70
CA ARG A 260 -24.69 -8.43 -8.34
C ARG A 260 -23.67 -7.85 -7.36
N LEU A 261 -24.04 -6.76 -6.69
CA LEU A 261 -23.18 -6.17 -5.68
C LEU A 261 -22.74 -7.19 -4.61
N PRO A 262 -21.49 -7.11 -4.13
CA PRO A 262 -20.52 -6.06 -4.42
C PRO A 262 -19.55 -6.40 -5.57
N SER A 263 -19.90 -7.40 -6.40
CA SER A 263 -19.21 -7.73 -7.63
C SER A 263 -19.84 -7.03 -8.84
N ALA A 264 -19.04 -6.40 -9.69
CA ALA A 264 -19.47 -5.92 -10.98
C ALA A 264 -18.62 -6.54 -12.08
N GLN A 265 -19.25 -6.95 -13.18
CA GLN A 265 -18.57 -7.37 -14.40
C GLN A 265 -18.59 -6.22 -15.39
N ILE A 266 -17.40 -5.80 -15.85
CA ILE A 266 -17.25 -4.66 -16.75
C ILE A 266 -16.56 -5.15 -18.02
N SER A 267 -17.19 -4.91 -19.17
CA SER A 267 -16.63 -5.18 -20.50
C SER A 267 -16.43 -3.86 -21.22
N LYS A 268 -15.30 -3.72 -21.94
CA LYS A 268 -15.02 -2.50 -22.69
C LYS A 268 -15.33 -2.60 -24.18
N ASP A 269 -15.13 -3.74 -24.85
CA ASP A 269 -15.36 -3.79 -26.32
C ASP A 269 -15.49 -5.19 -26.94
N VAL A 270 -14.73 -6.19 -26.48
CA VAL A 270 -14.72 -7.52 -27.12
C VAL A 270 -15.65 -8.47 -26.39
N ARG A 271 -16.61 -9.05 -27.14
CA ARG A 271 -17.52 -10.08 -26.63
C ARG A 271 -16.74 -11.15 -25.86
N GLY A 272 -17.14 -11.34 -24.60
CA GLY A 272 -16.55 -12.32 -23.70
C GLY A 272 -15.34 -11.86 -22.88
N ARG A 273 -14.73 -10.70 -23.17
CA ARG A 273 -13.70 -10.11 -22.30
C ARG A 273 -14.33 -9.18 -21.28
N PHE A 274 -14.12 -9.46 -20.01
CA PHE A 274 -14.59 -8.62 -18.92
C PHE A 274 -13.64 -8.69 -17.73
N LEU A 275 -13.74 -7.71 -16.84
CA LEU A 275 -13.12 -7.74 -15.53
C LEU A 275 -14.21 -7.85 -14.46
N GLU A 276 -14.00 -8.69 -13.45
CA GLU A 276 -14.79 -8.71 -12.22
C GLU A 276 -14.09 -7.82 -11.19
N ILE A 277 -14.80 -6.81 -10.68
CA ILE A 277 -14.34 -5.99 -9.56
C ILE A 277 -15.19 -6.29 -8.33
N ARG A 278 -14.53 -6.64 -7.22
CA ARG A 278 -15.17 -6.73 -5.90
C ARG A 278 -14.72 -5.59 -5.01
N LEU A 279 -15.70 -4.93 -4.41
CA LEU A 279 -15.50 -3.90 -3.41
C LEU A 279 -15.80 -4.49 -2.04
N TRP A 280 -14.98 -4.15 -1.02
CA TRP A 280 -15.21 -4.48 0.41
C TRP A 280 -15.94 -5.81 0.72
N ASP A 281 -15.19 -6.90 0.91
CA ASP A 281 -15.57 -8.22 1.49
C ASP A 281 -16.89 -8.89 1.09
N GLY A 282 -17.57 -8.52 0.00
CA GLY A 282 -18.72 -9.32 -0.45
C GLY A 282 -20.03 -9.10 0.33
N ARG A 283 -19.95 -8.66 1.60
CA ARG A 283 -21.12 -8.58 2.50
C ARG A 283 -21.79 -7.21 2.40
N LEU A 284 -22.84 -7.16 1.58
CA LEU A 284 -23.98 -6.30 1.87
C LEU A 284 -24.52 -6.73 3.23
N ASP A 285 -24.62 -5.78 4.16
CA ASP A 285 -25.36 -5.99 5.39
C ASP A 285 -26.73 -6.58 5.03
N LYS A 286 -27.02 -7.78 5.54
CA LYS A 286 -28.36 -8.39 5.50
C LYS A 286 -29.29 -7.54 6.38
N TYR A 287 -29.64 -6.34 5.95
CA TYR A 287 -30.77 -5.61 6.49
C TYR A 287 -31.36 -4.72 5.39
N ARG A 288 -32.19 -5.34 4.55
CA ARG A 288 -33.53 -4.90 4.15
C ARG A 288 -34.08 -5.90 3.13
N SER A 289 -34.42 -7.07 3.62
CA SER A 289 -35.65 -7.74 3.19
C SER A 289 -36.76 -7.17 4.08
N VAL A 290 -37.44 -6.12 3.62
CA VAL A 290 -38.73 -5.71 4.17
C VAL A 290 -39.58 -5.29 2.97
N LEU A 291 -40.54 -6.17 2.66
CA LEU A 291 -41.73 -6.01 1.80
C LEU A 291 -41.50 -5.68 0.32
#